data_AF-A0A3Q2PDS5-F1
#
_entry.id   AF-A0A3Q2PDS5-F1
#
_cell.length_a   1.000
_cell.length_b   1.000
_cell.length_c   1.000
_cell.angle_alpha   90.00
_cell.angle_beta   90.00
_cell.angle_gamma   90.00
#
_symmetry.space_group_name_H-M   'P 1'
#
loop_
_entity.id
_entity.type
_entity.pdbx_description
1 polymer ?
#
loop_
_entity_poly.entity_id
_entity_poly.type
_entity_poly.pdbx_seq_one_letter_code
_entity_poly.pdbx_strand_id
1 'polypeptide(L)'
;MSTNERATRALKEILQRPGNNACADCGALDPSWGSSSLGVFICLACSGIHRNIPEISKVKSLGLSHWEDHEVKFMAENGNDLMKKKYEAAVPVYYYKPTHKDCQ
;
A
#
# COMPACT_ATOMS: atom_id res chain seq x y z
N MET A 1 -19.39 11.48 -14.08
CA MET A 1 -18.16 10.87 -13.56
C MET A 1 -18.56 9.73 -12.66
N SER A 2 -18.14 8.51 -12.96
CA SER A 2 -18.46 7.35 -12.10
C SER A 2 -17.75 7.49 -10.76
N THR A 3 -18.32 6.95 -9.68
CA THR A 3 -17.69 6.95 -8.33
C THR A 3 -16.26 6.41 -8.38
N ASN A 4 -16.02 5.42 -9.25
CA ASN A 4 -14.72 4.80 -9.46
C ASN A 4 -13.65 5.78 -10.03
N GLU A 5 -14.03 6.68 -10.94
CA GLU A 5 -13.11 7.69 -11.49
C GLU A 5 -12.65 8.70 -10.43
N ARG A 6 -13.54 9.06 -9.51
CA ARG A 6 -13.24 9.99 -8.41
C ARG A 6 -12.26 9.34 -7.43
N ALA A 7 -12.54 8.11 -7.00
CA ALA A 7 -11.67 7.37 -6.10
C ALA A 7 -10.28 7.15 -6.72
N THR A 8 -10.23 6.75 -7.99
CA THR A 8 -8.96 6.55 -8.72
C THR A 8 -8.13 7.84 -8.78
N ARG A 9 -8.77 9.00 -9.00
CA ARG A 9 -8.08 10.29 -9.01
C ARG A 9 -7.52 10.64 -7.62
N ALA A 10 -8.34 10.52 -6.59
CA ALA A 10 -7.92 10.79 -5.21
C ALA A 10 -6.76 9.88 -4.79
N LEU A 11 -6.81 8.58 -5.11
CA LEU A 11 -5.72 7.64 -4.83
C LEU A 11 -4.44 8.03 -5.57
N LYS A 12 -4.50 8.51 -6.82
CA LYS A 12 -3.33 9.03 -7.52
C LYS A 12 -2.72 10.22 -6.80
N GLU A 13 -3.52 11.15 -6.30
CA GLU A 13 -3.04 12.30 -5.52
C GLU A 13 -2.40 11.85 -4.19
N ILE A 14 -2.98 10.87 -3.51
CA ILE A 14 -2.41 10.30 -2.27
C ILE A 14 -1.08 9.58 -2.57
N LEU A 15 -0.98 8.89 -3.70
CA LEU A 15 0.24 8.20 -4.14
C LEU A 15 1.41 9.16 -4.39
N GLN A 16 1.14 10.42 -4.75
CA GLN A 16 2.18 11.45 -4.92
C GLN A 16 2.73 11.99 -3.59
N ARG A 17 2.17 11.61 -2.44
CA ARG A 17 2.69 12.04 -1.14
C ARG A 17 4.01 11.33 -0.83
N PRO A 18 4.91 11.97 -0.06
CA PRO A 18 6.18 11.35 0.34
C PRO A 18 6.00 9.96 0.97
N GLY A 19 6.90 9.05 0.64
CA GLY A 19 6.89 7.66 1.11
C GLY A 19 6.02 6.69 0.31
N ASN A 20 4.99 7.18 -0.40
CA ASN A 20 4.06 6.34 -1.16
C ASN A 20 4.57 5.97 -2.56
N ASN A 21 5.69 6.55 -3.00
CA ASN A 21 6.31 6.28 -4.30
C ASN A 21 7.07 4.94 -4.38
N ALA A 22 7.18 4.22 -3.25
CA ALA A 22 7.78 2.90 -3.18
C ALA A 22 6.89 1.95 -2.38
N CYS A 23 6.91 0.67 -2.75
CA CYS A 23 6.23 -0.41 -2.05
C CYS A 23 6.63 -0.42 -0.57
N ALA A 24 5.63 -0.49 0.31
CA ALA A 24 5.83 -0.51 1.75
C ALA A 24 6.74 -1.66 2.22
N ASP A 25 6.68 -2.82 1.56
CA ASP A 25 7.35 -4.03 2.05
C ASP A 25 8.73 -4.27 1.42
N CYS A 26 8.88 -4.06 0.11
CA CYS A 26 10.07 -4.46 -0.65
C CYS A 26 10.79 -3.30 -1.36
N GLY A 27 10.27 -2.08 -1.24
CA GLY A 27 10.85 -0.87 -1.82
C GLY A 27 10.80 -0.80 -3.36
N ALA A 28 10.09 -1.69 -4.06
CA ALA A 28 9.85 -1.55 -5.50
C ALA A 28 9.15 -0.21 -5.80
N LEU A 29 9.60 0.49 -6.84
CA LEU A 29 9.02 1.78 -7.24
C LEU A 29 7.61 1.61 -7.81
N ASP A 30 6.86 2.72 -7.82
CA ASP A 30 5.55 2.86 -8.46
C ASP A 30 4.54 1.78 -8.04
N PRO A 31 4.21 1.65 -6.74
CA PRO A 31 3.24 0.67 -6.28
C PRO A 31 1.86 0.91 -6.92
N SER A 32 1.30 -0.16 -7.49
CA SER A 32 0.01 -0.15 -8.22
C SER A 32 -1.14 -0.79 -7.45
N TRP A 33 -0.88 -1.23 -6.23
CA TRP A 33 -1.84 -1.86 -5.31
C TRP A 33 -1.82 -1.17 -3.95
N GLY A 34 -2.89 -1.33 -3.19
CA GLY A 34 -2.97 -0.88 -1.81
C GLY A 34 -3.73 -1.88 -0.93
N SER A 35 -3.39 -1.89 0.36
CA SER A 35 -4.17 -2.60 1.37
C SER A 35 -5.13 -1.63 2.04
N SER A 36 -6.44 -1.76 1.79
CA SER A 36 -7.46 -0.87 2.33
C SER A 36 -7.74 -1.08 3.82
N SER A 37 -7.23 -2.17 4.41
CA SER A 37 -7.29 -2.42 5.87
C SER A 37 -6.02 -2.02 6.61
N LEU A 38 -4.85 -2.01 5.95
CA LEU A 38 -3.57 -1.65 6.56
C LEU A 38 -3.09 -0.23 6.20
N GLY A 39 -3.68 0.42 5.20
CA GLY A 39 -3.35 1.81 4.87
C GLY A 39 -1.99 1.97 4.19
N VAL A 40 -1.55 0.96 3.43
CA VAL A 40 -0.24 0.92 2.74
C VAL A 40 -0.38 0.71 1.23
N PHE A 41 0.54 1.30 0.47
CA PHE A 41 0.72 1.10 -0.96
C PHE A 41 1.83 0.07 -1.21
N ILE A 42 1.52 -0.93 -2.02
CA ILE A 42 2.37 -2.10 -2.27
C ILE A 42 2.44 -2.43 -3.76
N CYS A 43 3.49 -3.13 -4.17
CA CYS A 43 3.63 -3.60 -5.55
C CYS A 43 2.74 -4.82 -5.83
N LEU A 44 2.60 -5.21 -7.10
CA LEU A 44 1.82 -6.38 -7.49
C LEU A 44 2.32 -7.66 -6.80
N ALA A 45 3.63 -7.87 -6.68
CA ALA A 45 4.17 -9.07 -6.06
C ALA A 45 3.84 -9.16 -4.56
N CYS A 46 4.06 -8.09 -3.80
CA CYS A 46 3.68 -8.02 -2.38
C CYS A 46 2.17 -8.12 -2.18
N SER A 47 1.36 -7.60 -3.12
CA SER A 47 -0.09 -7.85 -3.10
C SER A 47 -0.43 -9.34 -3.16
N GLY A 48 0.38 -10.16 -3.84
CA GLY A 48 0.28 -11.62 -3.85
C GLY A 48 0.46 -12.24 -2.47
N ILE A 49 1.49 -11.80 -1.74
CA ILE A 49 1.77 -12.24 -0.37
C ILE A 49 0.62 -11.85 0.57
N HIS A 50 0.14 -10.61 0.46
CA HIS A 50 -0.98 -10.13 1.28
C HIS A 50 -2.29 -10.89 1.03
N ARG A 51 -2.52 -11.45 -0.16
CA ARG A 51 -3.70 -12.31 -0.43
C ARG A 51 -3.69 -13.59 0.40
N ASN A 52 -2.53 -14.03 0.90
CA ASN A 52 -2.41 -15.21 1.75
C ASN A 52 -2.77 -14.92 3.23
N ILE A 53 -3.02 -13.65 3.59
CA ILE A 53 -3.45 -13.22 4.94
C ILE A 53 -4.74 -12.36 4.89
N PRO A 54 -5.84 -12.89 4.33
CA PRO A 54 -7.05 -12.11 4.00
C PRO A 54 -7.80 -11.55 5.22
N GLU A 55 -7.63 -12.17 6.40
CA GLU A 55 -8.20 -11.67 7.66
C GLU A 55 -7.54 -10.37 8.13
N ILE A 56 -6.29 -10.14 7.72
CA ILE A 56 -5.46 -9.00 8.13
C ILE A 56 -5.42 -7.94 7.02
N SER A 57 -5.14 -8.36 5.79
CA SER A 57 -4.93 -7.46 4.65
C SER A 57 -5.96 -7.63 3.54
N LYS A 58 -6.73 -6.56 3.29
CA LYS A 58 -7.65 -6.46 2.15
C LYS A 58 -6.99 -5.70 1.01
N VAL A 59 -6.51 -6.40 -0.01
CA VAL A 59 -5.80 -5.78 -1.14
C VAL A 59 -6.71 -5.38 -2.29
N LYS A 60 -6.45 -4.21 -2.88
CA LYS A 60 -7.17 -3.66 -4.03
C LYS A 60 -6.19 -3.03 -5.03
N SER A 61 -6.50 -3.15 -6.32
CA SER A 61 -5.76 -2.46 -7.38
C SER A 61 -6.14 -0.97 -7.35
N LEU A 62 -5.16 -0.07 -7.47
CA LEU A 62 -5.41 1.37 -7.44
C LEU A 62 -6.20 1.88 -8.65
N GLY A 63 -6.14 1.17 -9.78
CA GLY A 63 -6.80 1.57 -11.03
C GLY A 63 -7.90 0.63 -11.52
N LEU A 64 -7.95 -0.61 -11.03
CA LEU A 64 -8.88 -1.63 -11.53
C LEU A 64 -9.97 -2.03 -10.52
N SER A 65 -9.80 -1.72 -9.24
CA SER A 65 -10.74 -2.12 -8.19
C SER A 65 -11.71 -1.01 -7.82
N HIS A 66 -12.89 -1.38 -7.35
CA HIS A 66 -13.80 -0.44 -6.69
C HIS A 66 -13.30 -0.08 -5.30
N TRP A 67 -13.20 1.22 -5.02
CA TRP A 67 -12.82 1.77 -3.73
C TRP A 67 -13.98 2.55 -3.15
N GLU A 68 -14.33 2.23 -1.91
CA GLU A 68 -15.32 2.98 -1.15
C GLU A 68 -14.69 4.28 -0.61
N ASP A 69 -15.50 5.32 -0.43
CA ASP A 69 -15.02 6.62 0.05
C ASP A 69 -14.29 6.52 1.40
N HIS A 70 -14.75 5.65 2.29
CA HIS A 70 -14.11 5.42 3.60
C HIS A 70 -12.73 4.76 3.46
N GLU A 71 -12.52 3.91 2.45
CA GLU A 71 -11.22 3.29 2.20
C GLU A 71 -10.25 4.31 1.62
N VAL A 72 -10.69 5.15 0.67
CA VAL A 72 -9.86 6.23 0.12
C VAL A 72 -9.47 7.21 1.23
N LYS A 73 -10.42 7.57 2.10
CA LYS A 73 -10.15 8.40 3.29
C LYS A 73 -9.14 7.74 4.21
N PHE A 74 -9.29 6.45 4.49
CA PHE A 74 -8.33 5.70 5.32
C PHE A 74 -6.93 5.68 4.70
N MET A 75 -6.81 5.48 3.39
CA MET A 75 -5.52 5.60 2.69
C MET A 75 -4.93 7.02 2.80
N ALA A 76 -5.77 8.06 2.75
CA ALA A 76 -5.34 9.45 2.87
C ALA A 76 -4.92 9.84 4.29
N GLU A 77 -5.51 9.25 5.33
CA GLU A 77 -5.13 9.46 6.73
C GLU A 77 -3.89 8.65 7.12
N ASN A 78 -3.59 7.60 6.36
CA ASN A 78 -2.41 6.76 6.52
C ASN A 78 -1.41 6.97 5.36
N GLY A 79 -0.81 5.91 4.85
CA GLY A 79 0.28 5.95 3.89
C GLY A 79 1.57 5.37 4.45
N ASN A 80 2.51 5.09 3.55
CA ASN A 80 3.66 4.23 3.82
C ASN A 80 4.57 4.79 4.91
N ASP A 81 4.83 6.09 4.93
CA ASP A 81 5.68 6.69 5.97
C ASP A 81 5.09 6.59 7.38
N LEU A 82 3.78 6.81 7.52
CA LEU A 82 3.10 6.68 8.81
C LEU A 82 3.06 5.22 9.25
N MET A 83 2.68 4.32 8.34
CA MET A 83 2.56 2.90 8.65
C MET A 83 3.91 2.24 8.89
N LYS A 84 4.98 2.71 8.23
CA LYS A 84 6.36 2.32 8.54
C LYS A 84 6.73 2.67 9.98
N LYS A 85 6.43 3.88 10.45
CA LYS A 85 6.66 4.26 11.86
C LYS A 85 5.87 3.38 12.84
N LYS A 86 4.71 2.86 12.43
CA LYS A 86 3.86 2.01 13.26
C LYS A 86 4.29 0.55 13.26
N TYR A 87 4.43 -0.06 12.08
CA TYR A 87 4.71 -1.49 11.92
C TYR A 87 6.20 -1.80 12.05
N GLU A 88 7.08 -0.88 11.65
CA GLU A 88 8.53 -1.05 11.75
C GLU A 88 9.15 -0.32 12.96
N ALA A 89 8.33 0.13 13.92
CA ALA A 89 8.77 0.93 15.07
C ALA A 89 9.90 0.27 15.90
N ALA A 90 9.90 -1.07 15.95
CA ALA A 90 10.81 -1.86 16.76
C ALA A 90 11.65 -2.83 15.92
N VAL A 91 11.88 -2.55 14.63
CA VAL A 91 12.75 -3.37 13.79
C VAL A 91 14.21 -3.18 14.22
N PRO A 92 14.92 -4.25 14.66
CA PRO A 92 16.32 -4.14 15.07
C PRO A 92 17.22 -3.69 13.91
N VAL A 93 18.32 -2.99 14.23
CA VAL A 93 19.27 -2.47 13.22
C VAL A 93 19.89 -3.58 12.37
N TYR A 94 20.03 -4.79 12.92
CA TYR A 94 20.61 -5.94 12.22
C TYR A 94 19.58 -6.74 11.40
N TYR A 95 18.30 -6.37 11.44
CA TYR A 95 17.27 -7.09 10.71
C TYR A 95 17.39 -6.80 9.21
N TYR A 96 17.57 -7.84 8.42
CA TYR A 96 17.60 -7.72 6.96
C TYR A 96 16.21 -7.35 6.44
N LYS A 97 16.10 -6.20 5.76
CA LYS A 97 14.88 -5.80 5.08
C LYS A 97 14.93 -6.29 3.63
N PRO A 98 14.07 -7.25 3.23
CA PRO A 98 14.07 -7.77 1.88
C PRO A 98 13.79 -6.68 0.85
N THR A 99 14.31 -6.89 -0.34
CA THR A 99 14.11 -6.05 -1.51
C THR A 99 13.36 -6.83 -2.58
N HIS A 100 12.83 -6.12 -3.57
CA HIS A 100 12.18 -6.74 -4.73
C HIS A 100 13.08 -7.65 -5.59
N LYS A 101 14.38 -7.74 -5.29
CA LYS A 101 15.35 -8.59 -5.99
C LYS A 101 15.62 -9.92 -5.29
N ASP A 102 15.16 -10.05 -4.05
CA ASP A 102 15.31 -11.27 -3.28
C ASP A 102 14.31 -12.35 -3.75
N CYS A 103 14.52 -13.59 -3.29
CA CYS A 103 13.63 -14.71 -3.61
C CYS A 103 12.19 -14.47 -3.12
N GLN A 104 11.23 -15.03 -3.87
CA GLN A 104 9.80 -15.03 -3.54
C GLN A 104 9.30 -16.45 -3.27
#